data_AF-A0A0L7KN41-F1
#
_entry.id   AF-A0A0L7KN41-F1
#
_cell.length_a   1.000
_cell.length_b   1.000
_cell.length_c   1.000
_cell.angle_alpha   90.00
_cell.angle_beta   90.00
_cell.angle_gamma   90.00
#
_symmetry.space_group_name_H-M   'P 1'
#
loop_
_entity.id
_entity.type
_entity.pdbx_description
1 polymer ?
#
loop_
_entity_poly.entity_id
_entity_poly.type
_entity_poly.pdbx_seq_one_letter_code
_entity_poly.pdbx_strand_id
1 'polypeptide(L)'
;ESYPLTPLPDEVGGGVITEGPLLLLATWTPKGHGLITVKDYDIYYRPAPRSSTGYRVTETGTNNPVVALTVADIADPKHIRTRKLTPPKAVLEEGDYYFTSAQWVSLTEVCVVWLTRTQNLSVVSVCKSPMWFCQEVYRITSGTESWVESAPAPLWSAGGGALVTLAPIRDGPAGLFRHIVRTEHNAHGPRALPLTHGSFD
;
A
#
# COMPACT_ATOMS: atom_id res chain seq x y z
N GLU A 1 -13.77 13.81 25.51
CA GLU A 1 -12.66 13.56 26.46
C GLU A 1 -11.41 14.30 25.99
N SER A 2 -10.77 15.06 26.88
CA SER A 2 -9.52 15.78 26.61
C SER A 2 -8.34 14.97 27.13
N TYR A 3 -7.33 14.75 26.30
CA TYR A 3 -6.12 13.98 26.66
C TYR A 3 -4.93 14.94 26.75
N PRO A 4 -4.23 15.05 27.88
CA PRO A 4 -3.02 15.87 27.97
C PRO A 4 -1.88 15.22 27.18
N LEU A 5 -1.14 16.03 26.41
CA LEU A 5 0.15 15.61 25.85
C LEU A 5 1.26 16.11 26.77
N THR A 6 1.74 15.24 27.63
CA THR A 6 2.94 15.42 28.44
C THR A 6 3.95 14.32 28.07
N PRO A 7 5.26 14.61 28.04
CA PRO A 7 6.30 13.59 27.87
C PRO A 7 6.43 12.68 29.10
N LEU A 8 5.64 12.92 30.15
CA LEU A 8 5.53 12.15 31.38
C LEU A 8 4.05 11.87 31.64
N PRO A 9 3.67 10.71 32.21
CA PRO A 9 2.29 10.40 32.51
C PRO A 9 1.72 11.40 33.54
N ASP A 10 0.58 12.02 33.24
CA ASP A 10 -0.12 12.91 34.18
C ASP A 10 -0.77 12.07 35.29
N GLU A 11 -0.53 12.44 36.55
CA GLU A 11 -1.31 11.95 37.69
C GLU A 11 -2.64 12.69 37.74
N VAL A 12 -3.73 11.98 37.46
CA VAL A 12 -5.09 12.48 37.69
C VAL A 12 -5.81 11.49 38.60
N GLY A 13 -6.05 11.88 39.86
CA GLY A 13 -6.96 11.16 40.76
C GLY A 13 -6.47 9.80 41.27
N GLY A 14 -5.24 9.73 41.81
CA GLY A 14 -4.80 8.60 42.64
C GLY A 14 -4.16 7.41 41.90
N GLY A 15 -3.75 7.61 40.65
CA GLY A 15 -2.95 6.63 39.91
C GLY A 15 -2.19 7.26 38.74
N VAL A 16 -0.99 6.74 38.46
CA VAL A 16 -0.17 7.13 37.31
C VAL A 16 -0.80 6.49 36.06
N ILE A 17 -1.21 7.30 35.09
CA ILE A 17 -1.70 6.81 33.79
C ILE A 17 -0.48 6.40 32.96
N THR A 18 -0.05 5.15 33.02
CA THR A 18 1.19 4.70 32.35
C THR A 18 1.08 4.61 30.82
N GLU A 19 -0.13 4.65 30.25
CA GLU A 19 -0.36 4.53 28.81
C GLU A 19 -1.43 5.52 28.32
N GLY A 20 -1.03 6.42 27.42
CA GLY A 20 -1.94 7.26 26.64
C GLY A 20 -2.40 6.56 25.36
N PRO A 21 -3.45 7.06 24.68
CA PRO A 21 -3.87 6.51 23.39
C PRO A 21 -2.74 6.65 22.36
N LEU A 22 -2.48 5.56 21.61
CA LEU A 22 -1.53 5.58 20.51
C LEU A 22 -1.98 6.61 19.46
N LEU A 23 -1.11 7.56 19.15
CA LEU A 23 -1.32 8.56 18.11
C LEU A 23 -0.50 8.18 16.89
N LEU A 24 -1.12 8.21 15.70
CA LEU A 24 -0.42 7.95 14.44
C LEU A 24 0.54 9.09 14.09
N LEU A 25 0.18 10.31 14.49
CA LEU A 25 0.98 11.52 14.33
C LEU A 25 0.61 12.53 15.43
N ALA A 26 1.59 13.26 15.94
CA ALA A 26 1.38 14.45 16.74
C ALA A 26 2.41 15.51 16.34
N THR A 27 1.96 16.72 16.00
CA THR A 27 2.84 17.84 15.61
C THR A 27 2.28 19.18 16.05
N TRP A 28 3.16 20.15 16.26
CA TRP A 28 2.78 21.52 16.61
C TRP A 28 2.38 22.32 15.36
N THR A 29 1.46 23.25 15.52
CA THR A 29 1.17 24.22 14.45
C THR A 29 2.38 25.12 14.19
N PRO A 30 2.66 25.52 12.94
CA PRO A 30 3.82 26.36 12.61
C PRO A 30 3.86 27.72 13.32
N LYS A 31 2.70 28.20 13.78
CA LYS A 31 2.55 29.43 14.57
C LYS A 31 1.64 29.18 15.76
N GLY A 32 2.00 29.73 16.91
CA GLY A 32 1.24 29.58 18.15
C GLY A 32 1.57 28.28 18.90
N HIS A 33 0.62 27.82 19.71
CA HIS A 33 0.78 26.67 20.60
C HIS A 33 -0.29 25.60 20.31
N GLY A 34 -0.83 25.62 19.09
CA GLY A 34 -1.77 24.62 18.62
C GLY A 34 -1.07 23.29 18.34
N LEU A 35 -1.85 22.23 18.41
CA LEU A 35 -1.39 20.86 18.25
C LEU A 35 -2.31 20.15 17.27
N ILE A 36 -1.72 19.47 16.29
CA ILE A 36 -2.41 18.61 15.34
C ILE A 36 -2.07 17.17 15.69
N THR A 37 -3.09 16.31 15.81
CA THR A 37 -2.92 14.88 16.07
C THR A 37 -3.73 14.05 15.10
N VAL A 38 -3.22 12.88 14.72
CA VAL A 38 -3.99 11.87 13.98
C VAL A 38 -4.36 10.73 14.92
N LYS A 39 -5.66 10.51 15.10
CA LYS A 39 -6.23 9.45 15.94
C LYS A 39 -7.40 8.82 15.20
N ASP A 40 -7.50 7.50 15.23
CA ASP A 40 -8.60 6.76 14.56
C ASP A 40 -8.80 7.21 13.10
N TYR A 41 -7.69 7.50 12.40
CA TYR A 41 -7.62 7.97 11.01
C TYR A 41 -8.22 9.34 10.71
N ASP A 42 -8.53 10.11 11.75
CA ASP A 42 -8.94 11.49 11.60
C ASP A 42 -7.94 12.47 12.16
N ILE A 43 -7.94 13.66 11.56
CA ILE A 43 -7.14 14.80 11.98
C ILE A 43 -7.91 15.53 13.09
N TYR A 44 -7.22 15.82 14.17
CA TYR A 44 -7.72 16.64 15.28
C TYR A 44 -6.81 17.84 15.47
N TYR A 45 -7.40 19.00 15.70
CA TYR A 45 -6.71 20.23 16.07
C TYR A 45 -7.07 20.62 17.50
N ARG A 46 -6.06 20.96 18.30
CA ARG A 46 -6.22 21.55 19.62
C ARG A 46 -5.56 22.92 19.64
N PRO A 47 -6.26 23.98 20.07
CA PRO A 47 -5.67 25.33 20.13
C PRO A 47 -4.51 25.45 21.12
N ALA A 48 -4.52 24.61 22.18
CA ALA A 48 -3.48 24.58 23.19
C ALA A 48 -3.26 23.15 23.72
N PRO A 49 -2.08 22.84 24.28
CA PRO A 49 -1.73 21.49 24.77
C PRO A 49 -2.62 21.02 25.92
N ARG A 50 -3.00 21.97 26.77
CA ARG A 50 -3.89 21.78 27.91
C ARG A 50 -5.34 22.22 27.64
N SER A 51 -5.67 22.51 26.38
CA SER A 51 -7.04 22.85 26.01
C SER A 51 -7.96 21.67 26.31
N SER A 52 -9.04 21.92 27.05
CA SER A 52 -10.11 20.94 27.25
C SER A 52 -10.91 20.70 25.96
N THR A 53 -10.78 21.60 24.98
CA THR A 53 -11.47 21.51 23.69
C THR A 53 -10.50 21.12 22.58
N GLY A 54 -10.85 20.07 21.83
CA GLY A 54 -10.23 19.69 20.57
C GLY A 54 -11.27 19.61 19.47
N TYR A 55 -10.89 20.02 18.26
CA TYR A 55 -11.71 20.05 17.08
C TYR A 55 -11.33 18.90 16.17
N ARG A 56 -12.30 18.08 15.82
CA ARG A 56 -12.13 17.10 14.74
C ARG A 56 -12.17 17.85 13.41
N VAL A 57 -11.13 17.71 12.61
CA VAL A 57 -10.94 18.40 11.32
C VAL A 57 -11.47 17.54 10.17
N THR A 58 -11.34 16.21 10.28
CA THR A 58 -11.88 15.24 9.31
C THR A 58 -12.86 14.31 9.99
N GLU A 59 -13.91 13.89 9.27
CA GLU A 59 -14.95 13.00 9.82
C GLU A 59 -15.12 11.68 9.07
N THR A 60 -14.31 11.48 8.03
CA THR A 60 -14.39 10.36 7.11
C THR A 60 -13.24 9.37 7.28
N GLY A 61 -12.41 9.53 8.31
CA GLY A 61 -11.36 8.58 8.66
C GLY A 61 -11.97 7.21 8.93
N THR A 62 -11.71 6.26 8.04
CA THR A 62 -12.08 4.85 8.23
C THR A 62 -10.83 3.99 8.24
N ASN A 63 -10.86 2.90 9.00
CA ASN A 63 -9.87 1.83 8.83
C ASN A 63 -9.80 1.42 7.36
N ASN A 64 -8.61 1.10 6.89
CA ASN A 64 -8.49 0.48 5.58
C ASN A 64 -9.30 -0.83 5.58
N PRO A 65 -10.10 -1.09 4.53
CA PRO A 65 -10.79 -2.35 4.41
C PRO A 65 -9.75 -3.47 4.29
N VAL A 66 -9.90 -4.52 5.10
CA VAL A 66 -9.10 -5.74 4.97
C VAL A 66 -9.71 -6.57 3.85
N VAL A 67 -9.02 -6.59 2.71
CA VAL A 67 -9.47 -7.27 1.49
C VAL A 67 -8.68 -8.56 1.25
N ALA A 68 -9.34 -9.58 0.70
CA ALA A 68 -8.71 -10.85 0.35
C ALA A 68 -9.19 -11.32 -1.03
N LEU A 69 -8.25 -11.68 -1.91
CA LEU A 69 -8.56 -12.28 -3.20
C LEU A 69 -8.76 -13.79 -3.05
N THR A 70 -9.82 -14.30 -3.64
CA THR A 70 -10.19 -15.72 -3.59
C THR A 70 -10.52 -16.22 -4.99
N VAL A 71 -9.94 -17.34 -5.40
CA VAL A 71 -10.29 -18.04 -6.64
C VAL A 71 -11.23 -19.19 -6.31
N ALA A 72 -12.26 -19.37 -7.14
CA ALA A 72 -13.25 -20.43 -7.02
C ALA A 72 -13.15 -21.39 -8.20
N ASP A 73 -13.07 -22.69 -7.91
CA ASP A 73 -13.30 -23.74 -8.89
C ASP A 73 -14.81 -23.93 -9.06
N ILE A 74 -15.29 -23.65 -10.26
CA ILE A 74 -16.71 -23.69 -10.64
C ILE A 74 -17.04 -24.86 -11.57
N ALA A 75 -16.14 -25.83 -11.72
CA ALA A 75 -16.37 -27.00 -12.58
C ALA A 75 -17.58 -27.83 -12.11
N ASP A 76 -17.82 -27.90 -10.80
CA ASP A 76 -19.05 -28.44 -10.20
C ASP A 76 -19.79 -27.33 -9.44
N PRO A 77 -20.86 -26.75 -10.02
CA PRO A 77 -21.66 -25.70 -9.38
C PRO A 77 -22.26 -26.09 -8.02
N LYS A 78 -22.37 -27.40 -7.72
CA LYS A 78 -22.88 -27.89 -6.43
C LYS A 78 -21.78 -27.98 -5.36
N HIS A 79 -20.51 -28.00 -5.76
CA HIS A 79 -19.36 -28.16 -4.87
C HIS A 79 -18.26 -27.14 -5.21
N ILE A 80 -18.58 -25.85 -5.09
CA ILE A 80 -17.63 -24.77 -5.34
C ILE A 80 -16.52 -24.81 -4.30
N ARG A 81 -15.27 -24.98 -4.76
CA ARG A 81 -14.08 -24.96 -3.90
C ARG A 81 -13.36 -23.64 -4.06
N THR A 82 -13.15 -22.94 -2.95
CA THR A 82 -12.47 -21.64 -2.96
C THR A 82 -11.08 -21.71 -2.34
N ARG A 83 -10.12 -20.96 -2.88
CA ARG A 83 -8.78 -20.79 -2.32
C ARG A 83 -8.40 -19.32 -2.28
N LYS A 84 -7.89 -18.87 -1.13
CA LYS A 84 -7.36 -17.52 -0.97
C LYS A 84 -5.98 -17.43 -1.65
N LEU A 85 -5.72 -16.30 -2.30
CA LEU A 85 -4.40 -15.97 -2.82
C LEU A 85 -3.53 -15.48 -1.67
N THR A 86 -2.29 -15.97 -1.62
CA THR A 86 -1.30 -15.53 -0.63
C THR A 86 -0.41 -14.46 -1.26
N PRO A 87 -0.47 -13.20 -0.79
CA PRO A 87 0.35 -12.12 -1.34
C PRO A 87 1.87 -12.41 -1.24
N PRO A 88 2.71 -11.72 -2.04
CA PRO A 88 4.15 -11.82 -1.92
C PRO A 88 4.64 -11.41 -0.52
N LYS A 89 5.70 -12.05 -0.02
CA LYS A 89 6.29 -11.76 1.29
C LYS A 89 6.64 -10.27 1.46
N ALA A 90 7.17 -9.63 0.40
CA ALA A 90 7.52 -8.21 0.41
C ALA A 90 6.32 -7.29 0.64
N VAL A 91 5.10 -7.72 0.32
CA VAL A 91 3.87 -6.96 0.61
C VAL A 91 3.40 -7.25 2.03
N LEU A 92 3.47 -8.52 2.46
CA LEU A 92 3.08 -8.93 3.81
C LEU A 92 3.96 -8.31 4.92
N GLU A 93 5.25 -8.13 4.66
CA GLU A 93 6.21 -7.53 5.60
C GLU A 93 5.94 -6.03 5.84
N GLU A 94 5.29 -5.34 4.91
CA GLU A 94 4.92 -3.92 5.02
C GLU A 94 3.61 -3.70 5.80
N GLY A 95 2.88 -4.78 6.11
CA GLY A 95 1.64 -4.75 6.87
C GLY A 95 0.40 -4.60 5.98
N ASP A 96 -0.31 -3.49 6.10
CA ASP A 96 -1.54 -3.24 5.36
C ASP A 96 -1.28 -2.94 3.87
N TYR A 97 -2.14 -3.46 3.00
CA TYR A 97 -2.02 -3.30 1.55
C TYR A 97 -3.38 -3.21 0.85
N TYR A 98 -3.34 -2.74 -0.38
CA TYR A 98 -4.42 -2.77 -1.36
C TYR A 98 -4.03 -3.69 -2.52
N PHE A 99 -5.02 -4.16 -3.28
CA PHE A 99 -4.80 -4.61 -4.65
C PHE A 99 -5.52 -3.66 -5.61
N THR A 100 -4.84 -3.27 -6.68
CA THR A 100 -5.34 -2.26 -7.64
C THR A 100 -5.78 -2.89 -8.96
N SER A 101 -5.36 -4.14 -9.22
CA SER A 101 -5.74 -4.90 -10.41
C SER A 101 -5.61 -6.40 -10.15
N ALA A 102 -6.51 -7.18 -10.74
CA ALA A 102 -6.43 -8.63 -10.83
C ALA A 102 -6.91 -9.10 -12.21
N GLN A 103 -6.13 -9.95 -12.87
CA GLN A 103 -6.46 -10.46 -14.21
C GLN A 103 -5.94 -11.88 -14.41
N TRP A 104 -6.63 -12.66 -15.23
CA TRP A 104 -6.17 -13.98 -15.63
C TRP A 104 -5.00 -13.87 -16.61
N VAL A 105 -3.95 -14.65 -16.38
CA VAL A 105 -2.82 -14.83 -17.31
C VAL A 105 -3.01 -16.11 -18.11
N SER A 106 -3.49 -17.16 -17.45
CA SER A 106 -3.80 -18.46 -18.02
C SER A 106 -4.90 -19.13 -17.20
N LEU A 107 -5.31 -20.37 -17.54
CA LEU A 107 -6.29 -21.14 -16.77
C LEU A 107 -5.82 -21.47 -15.34
N THR A 108 -4.51 -21.37 -15.07
CA THR A 108 -3.90 -21.75 -13.79
C THR A 108 -3.19 -20.59 -13.09
N GLU A 109 -3.22 -19.38 -13.66
CA GLU A 109 -2.42 -18.25 -13.18
C GLU A 109 -3.22 -16.95 -13.21
N VAL A 110 -3.14 -16.21 -12.10
CA VAL A 110 -3.76 -14.88 -11.94
C VAL A 110 -2.65 -13.88 -11.63
N CYS A 111 -2.62 -12.78 -12.38
CA CYS A 111 -1.79 -11.64 -12.08
C CYS A 111 -2.52 -10.70 -11.12
N VAL A 112 -1.83 -10.27 -10.06
CA VAL A 112 -2.34 -9.30 -9.09
C VAL A 112 -1.33 -8.18 -8.90
N VAL A 113 -1.82 -6.94 -8.92
CA VAL A 113 -1.04 -5.75 -8.54
C VAL A 113 -1.40 -5.33 -7.13
N TRP A 114 -0.38 -5.24 -6.28
CA TRP A 114 -0.46 -4.83 -4.88
C TRP A 114 0.10 -3.42 -4.71
N LEU A 115 -0.39 -2.71 -3.70
CA LEU A 115 0.12 -1.41 -3.27
C LEU A 115 0.11 -1.37 -1.74
N THR A 116 1.24 -1.00 -1.11
CA THR A 116 1.29 -0.87 0.36
C THR A 116 0.45 0.30 0.83
N ARG A 117 0.02 0.27 2.10
CA ARG A 117 -0.75 1.35 2.72
C ARG A 117 0.01 2.67 2.75
N THR A 118 1.31 2.61 2.99
CA THR A 118 2.25 3.74 2.92
C THR A 118 2.62 4.12 1.48
N GLN A 119 2.00 3.46 0.49
CA GLN A 119 2.15 3.62 -0.97
C GLN A 119 3.58 3.97 -1.39
N ASN A 120 4.56 3.30 -0.80
CA ASN A 120 5.98 3.38 -1.14
C ASN A 120 6.45 2.15 -1.93
N LEU A 121 5.58 1.16 -2.08
CA LEU A 121 5.84 -0.10 -2.75
C LEU A 121 4.60 -0.55 -3.54
N SER A 122 4.77 -0.74 -4.84
CA SER A 122 3.79 -1.41 -5.70
C SER A 122 4.42 -2.67 -6.28
N VAL A 123 3.70 -3.80 -6.22
CA VAL A 123 4.21 -5.11 -6.64
C VAL A 123 3.26 -5.74 -7.64
N VAL A 124 3.77 -6.07 -8.82
CA VAL A 124 3.09 -6.94 -9.78
C VAL A 124 3.51 -8.38 -9.48
N SER A 125 2.54 -9.25 -9.27
CA SER A 125 2.76 -10.65 -8.93
C SER A 125 1.93 -11.57 -9.81
N VAL A 126 2.29 -12.84 -9.83
CA VAL A 126 1.51 -13.92 -10.43
C VAL A 126 1.32 -15.04 -9.41
N CYS A 127 0.07 -15.42 -9.20
CA CYS A 127 -0.38 -16.44 -8.27
C CYS A 127 -0.76 -17.70 -9.05
N LYS A 128 -0.16 -18.84 -8.70
CA LYS A 128 -0.30 -20.09 -9.47
C LYS A 128 -1.08 -21.17 -8.75
N SER A 129 -1.99 -21.84 -9.45
CA SER A 129 -2.64 -23.07 -9.02
C SER A 129 -1.61 -24.19 -8.78
N PRO A 130 -1.80 -25.10 -7.81
CA PRO A 130 -2.94 -25.21 -6.89
C PRO A 130 -2.78 -24.46 -5.56
N MET A 131 -1.56 -24.00 -5.25
CA MET A 131 -1.27 -23.39 -3.95
C MET A 131 -1.72 -21.93 -3.86
N TRP A 132 -1.81 -21.23 -4.99
CA TRP A 132 -2.16 -19.81 -5.09
C TRP A 132 -1.21 -18.89 -4.32
N PHE A 133 0.06 -19.28 -4.22
CA PHE A 133 1.11 -18.39 -3.72
C PHE A 133 1.53 -17.44 -4.82
N CYS A 134 1.50 -16.14 -4.51
CA CYS A 134 1.84 -15.09 -5.45
C CYS A 134 3.35 -14.86 -5.43
N GLN A 135 3.98 -15.09 -6.59
CA GLN A 135 5.37 -14.76 -6.81
C GLN A 135 5.46 -13.37 -7.41
N GLU A 136 6.34 -12.54 -6.88
CA GLU A 136 6.64 -11.24 -7.47
C GLU A 136 7.29 -11.40 -8.85
N VAL A 137 6.83 -10.59 -9.80
CA VAL A 137 7.39 -10.50 -11.15
C VAL A 137 8.02 -9.13 -11.37
N TYR A 138 7.44 -8.07 -10.80
CA TYR A 138 7.96 -6.71 -10.91
C TYR A 138 7.57 -5.87 -9.70
N ARG A 139 8.38 -4.86 -9.36
CA ARG A 139 8.07 -3.90 -8.30
C ARG A 139 8.48 -2.48 -8.67
N ILE A 140 7.75 -1.52 -8.11
CA ILE A 140 8.09 -0.10 -8.09
C ILE A 140 8.25 0.28 -6.61
N THR A 141 9.37 0.92 -6.27
CA THR A 141 9.66 1.32 -4.90
C THR A 141 10.11 2.78 -4.88
N SER A 142 9.67 3.54 -3.88
CA SER A 142 10.16 4.87 -3.54
C SER A 142 10.84 4.83 -2.17
N GLY A 143 11.65 5.85 -1.89
CA GLY A 143 12.16 6.07 -0.53
C GLY A 143 11.05 6.49 0.44
N THR A 144 11.41 6.67 1.72
CA THR A 144 10.49 7.03 2.81
C THR A 144 9.82 8.40 2.65
N GLU A 145 10.32 9.26 1.77
CA GLU A 145 9.84 10.64 1.58
C GLU A 145 9.01 10.82 0.29
N SER A 146 8.66 9.74 -0.40
CA SER A 146 7.89 9.82 -1.64
C SER A 146 6.94 8.64 -1.79
N TRP A 147 5.90 8.83 -2.61
CA TRP A 147 4.91 7.83 -2.93
C TRP A 147 5.20 7.23 -4.31
N VAL A 148 4.84 5.97 -4.51
CA VAL A 148 4.83 5.33 -5.83
C VAL A 148 3.46 5.47 -6.45
N GLU A 149 3.44 5.65 -7.77
CA GLU A 149 2.25 5.36 -8.55
C GLU A 149 2.09 3.83 -8.63
N SER A 150 0.86 3.34 -8.43
CA SER A 150 0.59 1.91 -8.56
C SER A 150 0.85 1.47 -10.00
N ALA A 151 1.50 0.33 -10.19
CA ALA A 151 1.65 -0.23 -11.52
C ALA A 151 0.26 -0.42 -12.15
N PRO A 152 0.03 0.03 -13.40
CA PRO A 152 -1.24 -0.24 -14.06
C PRO A 152 -1.39 -1.74 -14.31
N ALA A 153 -2.63 -2.18 -14.56
CA ALA A 153 -2.90 -3.54 -14.99
C ALA A 153 -2.00 -3.90 -16.19
N PRO A 154 -1.06 -4.86 -16.06
CA PRO A 154 -0.11 -5.14 -17.13
C PRO A 154 -0.79 -5.78 -18.34
N LEU A 155 -0.23 -5.56 -19.51
CA LEU A 155 -0.63 -6.27 -20.73
C LEU A 155 0.23 -7.52 -20.88
N TRP A 156 -0.40 -8.67 -21.11
CA TRP A 156 0.28 -9.95 -21.22
C TRP A 156 0.52 -10.35 -22.68
N SER A 157 1.69 -10.93 -22.95
CA SER A 157 1.95 -11.56 -24.24
C SER A 157 1.03 -12.76 -24.45
N ALA A 158 0.81 -13.14 -25.71
CA ALA A 158 0.19 -14.43 -26.01
C ALA A 158 0.96 -15.56 -25.29
N GLY A 159 0.24 -16.40 -24.54
CA GLY A 159 0.83 -17.48 -23.74
C GLY A 159 1.41 -17.09 -22.37
N GLY A 160 1.34 -15.82 -21.96
CA GLY A 160 1.68 -15.41 -20.58
C GLY A 160 3.17 -15.39 -20.23
N GLY A 161 4.07 -15.52 -21.21
CA GLY A 161 5.52 -15.56 -20.97
C GLY A 161 6.14 -14.22 -20.58
N ALA A 162 5.56 -13.11 -21.04
CA ALA A 162 6.02 -11.76 -20.73
C ALA A 162 4.85 -10.82 -20.47
N LEU A 163 5.14 -9.72 -19.79
CA LEU A 163 4.20 -8.64 -19.55
C LEU A 163 4.80 -7.29 -19.92
N VAL A 164 3.93 -6.33 -20.19
CA VAL A 164 4.25 -4.92 -20.41
C VAL A 164 3.48 -4.08 -19.41
N THR A 165 4.15 -3.15 -18.75
CA THR A 165 3.55 -2.19 -17.79
C THR A 165 4.24 -0.83 -17.86
N LEU A 166 3.78 0.14 -17.08
CA LEU A 166 4.43 1.44 -16.95
C LEU A 166 5.34 1.45 -15.73
N ALA A 167 6.50 2.09 -15.87
CA ALA A 167 7.47 2.24 -14.80
C ALA A 167 8.20 3.59 -14.87
N PRO A 168 8.65 4.12 -13.72
CA PRO A 168 9.52 5.29 -13.69
C PRO A 168 10.93 4.92 -14.18
N ILE A 169 11.35 5.48 -15.31
CA ILE A 169 12.69 5.32 -15.90
C ILE A 169 13.46 6.62 -15.78
N ARG A 170 14.73 6.53 -15.39
CA ARG A 170 15.59 7.70 -15.17
C ARG A 170 16.17 8.21 -16.48
N ASP A 171 15.86 9.45 -16.84
CA ASP A 171 16.43 10.17 -17.99
C ASP A 171 17.48 11.21 -17.50
N GLY A 172 18.61 10.71 -17.01
CA GLY A 172 19.73 11.56 -16.57
C GLY A 172 19.35 12.59 -15.48
N PRO A 173 19.77 13.86 -15.60
CA PRO A 173 19.44 14.93 -14.66
C PRO A 173 17.97 15.39 -14.72
N ALA A 174 17.24 15.06 -15.78
CA ALA A 174 15.84 15.48 -15.95
C ALA A 174 14.89 14.74 -15.00
N GLY A 175 15.33 13.63 -14.39
CA GLY A 175 14.58 12.91 -13.36
C GLY A 175 14.02 11.57 -13.84
N LEU A 176 12.86 11.19 -13.30
CA LEU A 176 12.16 9.95 -13.61
C LEU A 176 10.92 10.28 -14.44
N PHE A 177 10.70 9.52 -15.52
CA PHE A 177 9.54 9.66 -16.42
C PHE A 177 8.86 8.31 -16.60
N ARG A 178 7.56 8.31 -16.88
CA ARG A 178 6.78 7.08 -17.03
C ARG A 178 6.97 6.53 -18.43
N HIS A 179 7.54 5.33 -18.48
CA HIS A 179 7.83 4.64 -19.74
C HIS A 179 7.32 3.22 -19.73
N ILE A 180 7.08 2.70 -20.93
CA ILE A 180 6.67 1.33 -21.16
C ILE A 180 7.86 0.43 -20.87
N VAL A 181 7.67 -0.57 -20.01
CA VAL A 181 8.67 -1.60 -19.71
C VAL A 181 8.13 -2.99 -19.98
N ARG A 182 9.01 -3.88 -20.44
CA ARG A 182 8.75 -5.31 -20.61
C ARG A 182 9.45 -6.11 -19.51
N THR A 183 8.74 -7.05 -18.91
CA THR A 183 9.28 -7.97 -17.90
C THR A 183 8.94 -9.41 -18.27
N GLU A 184 9.90 -10.31 -18.15
CA GLU A 184 9.67 -11.74 -18.37
C GLU A 184 9.07 -12.37 -17.12
N HIS A 185 8.01 -13.15 -17.28
CA HIS A 185 7.28 -13.77 -16.16
C HIS A 185 8.17 -14.71 -15.32
N ASN A 186 9.07 -15.44 -15.97
CA ASN A 186 9.93 -16.45 -15.36
C ASN A 186 11.38 -15.97 -15.19
N ALA A 187 11.66 -14.67 -15.27
CA ALA A 187 13.01 -14.18 -15.05
C ALA A 187 13.49 -14.48 -13.62
N HIS A 188 14.78 -14.83 -13.50
CA HIS A 188 15.46 -14.87 -12.21
C HIS A 188 15.67 -13.44 -11.71
N GLY A 189 14.63 -12.87 -11.11
CA GLY A 189 14.62 -11.52 -10.54
C GLY A 189 13.82 -10.49 -11.37
N PRO A 190 13.49 -9.34 -10.76
CA PRO A 190 12.68 -8.30 -11.40
C PRO A 190 13.53 -7.52 -12.41
N ARG A 191 13.72 -8.07 -13.62
CA ARG A 191 14.40 -7.39 -14.72
C ARG A 191 13.36 -6.79 -15.67
N ALA A 192 13.21 -5.48 -15.61
CA ALA A 192 12.40 -4.70 -16.54
C ALA A 192 13.29 -4.12 -17.66
N LEU A 193 12.89 -4.31 -18.90
CA LEU A 193 13.51 -3.73 -20.09
C LEU A 193 12.66 -2.54 -20.56
N PRO A 194 13.18 -1.30 -20.53
CA PRO A 194 12.51 -0.14 -21.12
C PRO A 194 12.30 -0.34 -22.62
N LEU A 195 11.07 -0.14 -23.09
CA LEU A 195 10.69 -0.13 -24.50
C LEU A 195 10.56 1.30 -25.04
N THR A 196 10.31 2.27 -24.16
CA THR A 196 10.33 3.71 -24.45
C THR A 196 11.31 4.42 -23.51
N HIS A 197 11.77 5.61 -23.90
CA HIS A 197 12.70 6.41 -23.12
C HIS A 197 12.64 7.89 -23.52
N GLY A 198 12.92 8.78 -22.58
CA GLY A 198 13.05 10.22 -22.79
C GLY A 198 12.42 11.04 -21.67
N SER A 199 12.52 12.36 -21.79
CA SER A 199 12.02 13.33 -20.81
C SER A 199 10.55 13.70 -21.06
N PHE A 200 9.71 12.69 -21.20
CA PHE A 200 8.27 12.79 -21.42
C PHE A 200 7.53 11.59 -20.82
N ASP A 201 6.24 11.78 -20.57
CA ASP A 201 5.27 10.76 -20.12
C ASP A 201 4.28 10.40 -21.25
#